data_AF-A0A497N1R6-F1
#
_entry.id   AF-A0A497N1R6-F1
#
_cell.length_a   1.000
_cell.length_b   1.000
_cell.length_c   1.000
_cell.angle_alpha   90.00
_cell.angle_beta   90.00
_cell.angle_gamma   90.00
#
_symmetry.space_group_name_H-M   'P 1'
#
loop_
_entity.id
_entity.type
_entity.pdbx_description
1 polymer ?
#
loop_
_entity_poly.entity_id
_entity_poly.type
_entity_poly.pdbx_seq_one_letter_code
_entity_poly.pdbx_strand_id
1 'polypeptide(L)'
;MNKMRLISKLKDMPKRGIYTLLIYVPTEREIEIGSLGVKRLKSGYYLYTGSALGRGALSLRGRIRRHIGKRKRRRWHIDHLLSEGDVKVV
;
A
#
# COMPACT_ATOMS: atom_id res chain seq x y z
N MET A 1 6.86 12.10 0.87
CA MET A 1 8.26 11.88 1.38
C MET A 1 9.08 11.09 0.34
N ASN A 2 10.40 11.34 0.15
CA ASN A 2 11.16 10.59 -0.85
C ASN A 2 11.31 9.10 -0.43
N LYS A 3 11.09 8.18 -1.36
CA LYS A 3 11.13 6.71 -1.16
C LYS A 3 12.42 6.23 -0.49
N MET A 4 13.57 6.85 -0.81
CA MET A 4 14.84 6.52 -0.13
C MET A 4 14.82 6.83 1.37
N ARG A 5 14.26 7.98 1.75
CA ARG A 5 14.17 8.43 3.16
C ARG A 5 13.20 7.56 3.96
N LEU A 6 12.17 7.02 3.32
CA LEU A 6 11.29 6.04 3.96
C LEU A 6 12.04 4.72 4.22
N ILE A 7 12.76 4.21 3.21
CA ILE A 7 13.49 2.93 3.31
C ILE A 7 14.58 2.98 4.39
N SER A 8 15.26 4.11 4.57
CA SER A 8 16.24 4.25 5.64
C SER A 8 15.58 4.15 7.01
N LYS A 9 14.46 4.87 7.24
CA LYS A 9 13.69 4.83 8.49
C LYS A 9 13.07 3.46 8.80
N LEU A 10 12.82 2.61 7.79
CA LEU A 10 12.29 1.26 8.03
C LEU A 10 13.21 0.37 8.87
N LYS A 11 14.51 0.70 8.99
CA LYS A 11 15.44 -0.04 9.85
C LYS A 11 15.17 0.18 11.34
N ASP A 12 14.68 1.37 11.69
CA ASP A 12 14.46 1.80 13.07
C ASP A 12 13.03 1.50 13.55
N MET A 13 12.15 1.07 12.65
CA MET A 13 10.79 0.68 12.97
C MET A 13 10.70 -0.70 13.63
N PRO A 14 9.67 -0.95 14.46
CA PRO A 14 9.40 -2.28 14.98
C PRO A 14 9.34 -3.35 13.88
N LYS A 15 9.82 -4.56 14.16
CA LYS A 15 9.77 -5.66 13.19
C LYS A 15 8.33 -6.07 12.82
N ARG A 16 7.38 -5.83 13.73
CA ARG A 16 5.98 -6.28 13.64
C ARG A 16 5.04 -5.22 14.21
N GLY A 17 3.79 -5.24 13.76
CA GLY A 17 2.74 -4.36 14.29
C GLY A 17 1.56 -4.20 13.33
N ILE A 18 0.69 -3.27 13.66
CA ILE A 18 -0.36 -2.76 12.77
C ILE A 18 0.14 -1.46 12.15
N TYR A 19 -0.19 -1.23 10.88
CA TYR A 19 0.19 -0.02 10.15
C TYR A 19 -0.99 0.52 9.37
N THR A 20 -1.02 1.84 9.18
CA THR A 20 -1.96 2.50 8.28
C THR A 20 -1.19 3.22 7.19
N LEU A 21 -1.58 3.01 5.93
CA LEU A 21 -1.08 3.77 4.79
C LEU A 21 -2.08 4.87 4.45
N LEU A 22 -1.57 6.09 4.29
CA LEU A 22 -2.29 7.18 3.65
C LEU A 22 -2.05 7.10 2.14
N ILE A 23 -3.14 7.00 1.40
CA ILE A 23 -3.13 6.81 -0.06
C ILE A 23 -3.89 7.99 -0.67
N TYR A 24 -3.30 8.61 -1.68
CA TYR A 24 -3.94 9.67 -2.44
C TYR A 24 -4.36 9.14 -3.81
N VAL A 25 -5.65 9.30 -4.12
CA VAL A 25 -6.27 9.01 -5.41
C VAL A 25 -6.63 10.36 -6.05
N PRO A 26 -5.88 10.82 -7.06
CA PRO A 26 -6.05 12.19 -7.58
C PRO A 26 -7.32 12.38 -8.41
N THR A 27 -7.78 11.33 -9.08
CA THR A 27 -8.97 11.35 -9.95
C THR A 27 -9.87 10.17 -9.68
N GLU A 28 -11.17 10.39 -9.78
CA GLU A 28 -12.17 9.34 -9.67
C GLU A 28 -11.93 8.26 -10.72
N ARG A 29 -12.13 6.98 -10.33
CA ARG A 29 -11.93 5.84 -11.22
C ARG A 29 -12.68 4.60 -10.79
N GLU A 30 -12.89 3.72 -11.75
CA GLU A 30 -13.33 2.35 -11.50
C GLU A 30 -12.13 1.41 -11.54
N ILE A 31 -11.98 0.58 -10.51
CA ILE A 31 -10.93 -0.43 -10.43
C ILE A 31 -11.52 -1.80 -10.16
N GLU A 32 -11.02 -2.82 -10.86
CA GLU A 32 -11.34 -4.21 -10.57
C GLU A 32 -10.46 -4.72 -9.41
N ILE A 33 -11.07 -5.07 -8.29
CA ILE A 33 -10.40 -5.47 -7.06
C ILE A 33 -10.63 -6.95 -6.76
N GLY A 34 -10.05 -7.84 -7.57
CA GLY A 34 -10.13 -9.28 -7.37
C GLY A 34 -11.58 -9.74 -7.15
N SER A 35 -11.83 -10.52 -6.10
CA SER A 35 -13.18 -11.02 -5.79
C SER A 35 -14.19 -9.96 -5.34
N LEU A 36 -13.75 -8.72 -5.06
CA LEU A 36 -14.68 -7.62 -4.76
C LEU A 36 -15.32 -7.03 -6.02
N GLY A 37 -14.84 -7.41 -7.22
CA GLY A 37 -15.29 -6.89 -8.49
C GLY A 37 -14.90 -5.43 -8.71
N VAL A 38 -15.65 -4.75 -9.58
CA VAL A 38 -15.43 -3.34 -9.91
C VAL A 38 -15.87 -2.44 -8.76
N LYS A 39 -15.02 -1.49 -8.38
CA LYS A 39 -15.31 -0.46 -7.37
C LYS A 39 -15.02 0.92 -7.93
N ARG A 40 -15.98 1.82 -7.78
CA ARG A 40 -15.83 3.25 -8.05
C ARG A 40 -15.23 3.94 -6.83
N LEU A 41 -14.07 4.55 -7.00
CA LEU A 41 -13.36 5.32 -5.99
C LEU A 41 -13.34 6.78 -6.40
N LYS A 42 -13.86 7.67 -5.55
CA LYS A 42 -13.79 9.12 -5.72
C LYS A 42 -12.34 9.61 -5.58
N SER A 43 -12.06 10.80 -6.10
CA SER A 43 -10.81 11.50 -5.78
C SER A 43 -10.75 11.80 -4.28
N GLY A 44 -9.58 11.63 -3.66
CA GLY A 44 -9.37 11.94 -2.26
C GLY A 44 -8.33 11.07 -1.57
N TYR A 45 -8.34 11.16 -0.24
CA TYR A 45 -7.45 10.39 0.63
C TYR A 45 -8.15 9.14 1.15
N TYR A 46 -7.44 8.03 1.11
CA TYR A 46 -7.87 6.73 1.57
C TYR A 46 -6.89 6.19 2.59
N LEU A 47 -7.43 5.46 3.57
CA LEU A 47 -6.64 4.78 4.59
C LEU A 47 -6.69 3.28 4.36
N TYR A 48 -5.53 2.64 4.43
CA TYR A 48 -5.44 1.19 4.46
C TYR A 48 -4.72 0.73 5.72
N THR A 49 -5.46 0.04 6.59
CA THR A 49 -4.91 -0.55 7.81
C THR A 49 -4.59 -2.02 7.58
N GLY A 50 -3.36 -2.43 7.88
CA GLY A 50 -2.89 -3.80 7.71
C GLY A 50 -2.15 -4.34 8.92
N SER A 51 -2.17 -5.66 9.06
CA SER A 51 -1.37 -6.39 10.05
C SER A 51 -0.05 -6.86 9.46
N ALA A 52 1.02 -6.68 10.22
CA ALA A 52 2.38 -7.11 9.91
C ALA A 52 3.00 -7.90 11.07
N LEU A 53 2.26 -8.86 11.62
CA LEU A 53 2.68 -9.67 12.78
C LEU A 53 3.58 -10.87 12.39
N GLY A 54 3.87 -11.07 11.11
CA GLY A 54 4.66 -12.19 10.61
C GLY A 54 6.16 -11.91 10.49
N ARG A 55 6.90 -12.86 9.90
CA ARG A 55 8.34 -12.75 9.61
C ARG A 55 8.59 -12.49 8.12
N GLY A 56 9.82 -12.12 7.75
CA GLY A 56 10.23 -11.94 6.35
C GLY A 56 9.34 -10.94 5.59
N ALA A 57 8.76 -11.35 4.45
CA ALA A 57 7.85 -10.51 3.66
C ALA A 57 6.56 -10.10 4.41
N LEU A 58 6.20 -10.81 5.49
CA LEU A 58 5.03 -10.50 6.32
C LEU A 58 5.35 -9.59 7.52
N SER A 59 6.63 -9.26 7.75
CA SER A 59 7.07 -8.26 8.73
C SER A 59 6.63 -6.85 8.31
N LEU A 60 6.69 -5.88 9.24
CA LEU A 60 6.31 -4.49 8.95
C LEU A 60 7.12 -3.93 7.77
N ARG A 61 8.44 -4.10 7.81
CA ARG A 61 9.34 -3.72 6.72
C ARG A 61 8.99 -4.43 5.41
N GLY A 62 8.67 -5.72 5.46
CA GLY A 62 8.26 -6.50 4.29
C GLY A 62 6.97 -5.97 3.65
N ARG A 63 5.96 -5.68 4.48
CA ARG A 63 4.67 -5.12 4.06
C ARG A 63 4.83 -3.74 3.44
N ILE A 64 5.55 -2.82 4.11
CA ILE A 64 5.77 -1.47 3.59
C ILE A 64 6.56 -1.53 2.27
N ARG A 65 7.65 -2.31 2.20
CA ARG A 65 8.43 -2.49 0.96
C ARG A 65 7.58 -3.00 -0.20
N ARG A 66 6.66 -3.93 0.07
CA ARG A 66 5.71 -4.42 -0.94
C ARG A 66 4.79 -3.30 -1.41
N HIS A 67 4.16 -2.58 -0.50
CA HIS A 67 3.18 -1.53 -0.84
C HIS A 67 3.80 -0.39 -1.65
N ILE A 68 5.00 0.07 -1.31
CA ILE A 68 5.72 1.11 -2.08
C ILE A 68 6.43 0.58 -3.34
N GLY A 69 6.45 -0.74 -3.54
CA GLY A 69 7.02 -1.38 -4.72
C GLY A 69 6.09 -1.24 -5.93
N LYS A 70 6.63 -0.86 -7.10
CA LYS A 70 5.84 -0.63 -8.32
C LYS A 70 5.50 -1.93 -9.07
N ARG A 71 6.42 -2.88 -9.14
CA ARG A 71 6.22 -4.17 -9.83
C ARG A 71 5.99 -5.28 -8.82
N LYS A 72 4.79 -5.85 -8.81
CA LYS A 72 4.37 -6.95 -7.93
C LYS A 72 3.12 -7.60 -8.49
N ARG A 73 2.99 -8.92 -8.28
CA ARG A 73 1.71 -9.61 -8.50
C ARG A 73 0.67 -9.06 -7.53
N ARG A 74 -0.51 -8.71 -8.02
CA ARG A 74 -1.65 -8.26 -7.21
C ARG A 74 -2.11 -9.42 -6.32
N ARG A 75 -2.12 -9.23 -5.00
CA ARG A 75 -2.54 -10.24 -4.02
C ARG A 75 -3.54 -9.69 -3.01
N TRP A 76 -3.34 -8.46 -2.57
CA TRP A 76 -4.25 -7.77 -1.65
C TRP A 76 -5.03 -6.70 -2.40
N HIS A 77 -6.21 -6.34 -1.88
CA HIS A 77 -7.07 -5.33 -2.48
C HIS A 77 -6.31 -4.02 -2.77
N ILE A 78 -5.45 -3.58 -1.83
CA ILE A 78 -4.60 -2.40 -2.01
C ILE A 78 -3.58 -2.55 -3.16
N ASP A 79 -3.14 -3.75 -3.52
CA ASP A 79 -2.22 -3.92 -4.64
C ASP A 79 -2.89 -3.58 -5.99
N HIS A 80 -4.21 -3.77 -6.11
CA HIS A 80 -4.97 -3.34 -7.28
C HIS A 80 -4.98 -1.81 -7.35
N LEU A 81 -5.36 -1.17 -6.24
CA LEU A 81 -5.38 0.29 -6.14
C LEU A 81 -4.00 0.93 -6.38
N LEU A 82 -2.93 0.40 -5.79
CA LEU A 82 -1.57 0.94 -5.94
C LEU A 82 -0.90 0.56 -7.27
N SER A 83 -1.55 -0.24 -8.11
CA SER A 83 -1.07 -0.50 -9.47
C SER A 83 -1.51 0.55 -10.49
N GLU A 84 -2.41 1.43 -10.09
CA GLU A 84 -2.83 2.59 -10.86
C GLU A 84 -1.72 3.66 -10.91
N GLY A 85 -1.45 4.21 -12.10
CA GLY A 85 -0.21 4.95 -12.36
C GLY A 85 -0.01 6.24 -11.55
N ASP A 86 -1.10 6.90 -11.18
CA ASP A 86 -1.13 8.19 -10.49
C ASP A 86 -1.61 8.08 -9.02
N VAL A 87 -2.01 6.90 -8.57
CA VAL A 87 -2.32 6.62 -7.15
C VAL A 87 -1.04 6.42 -6.36
N LYS A 88 -0.93 7.07 -5.20
CA LYS A 88 0.35 7.13 -4.44
C LYS A 88 0.14 6.96 -2.96
N VAL A 89 1.05 6.22 -2.32
CA VAL A 89 1.27 6.31 -0.87
C VAL A 89 1.99 7.63 -0.58
N VAL A 90 1.51 8.39 0.40
CA VAL A 90 2.00 9.74 0.76
C VAL A 90 3.28 9.70 1.61
#